data_AF-A0A015LLV7-F1
#
_entry.id   AF-A0A015LLV7-F1
#
_cell.length_a   1.000
_cell.length_b   1.000
_cell.length_c   1.000
_cell.angle_alpha   90.00
_cell.angle_beta   90.00
_cell.angle_gamma   90.00
#
_symmetry.space_group_name_H-M   'P 1'
#
loop_
_entity.id
_entity.type
_entity.pdbx_description
1 polymer ?
#
loop_
_entity_poly.entity_id
_entity_poly.type
_entity_poly.pdbx_seq_one_letter_code
_entity_poly.pdbx_strand_id
1 'polypeptide(L)'
;MGQQVSYLPTEDAETTYQKYRKLASEEAQLRNDCFAQSQIAYKSRRGKEAKELSQKGKEHTKKMEQYNMKAVEVIFKENNKNRPLNELDLHGLYVKEALLKTESRIQYCKENKIDHLVIIVGRGKHSLNGIAKLKPAIEHLMEKYQFRCIPNKPTVGCLYVEFGHKPNLSWLESLFESRCVIC
;
A
#
# COMPACT_ATOMS: atom_id res chain seq x y z
N MET A 1 -5.46 9.25 31.21
CA MET A 1 -6.63 9.04 30.34
C MET A 1 -6.25 9.50 28.94
N GLY A 2 -5.85 8.57 28.06
CA GLY A 2 -5.38 8.90 26.72
C GLY A 2 -6.56 9.10 25.77
N GLN A 3 -6.76 10.34 25.30
CA GLN A 3 -7.75 10.65 24.27
C GLN A 3 -7.40 9.89 22.98
N GLN A 4 -8.29 8.98 22.56
CA GLN A 4 -8.28 8.41 21.22
C GLN A 4 -8.70 9.50 20.24
N VAL A 5 -7.74 10.17 19.62
CA VAL A 5 -8.03 11.07 18.49
C VAL A 5 -8.12 10.22 17.23
N SER A 6 -9.28 9.63 16.97
CA SER A 6 -9.60 9.08 15.66
C SER A 6 -9.86 10.25 14.72
N TYR A 7 -8.84 10.69 13.98
CA TYR A 7 -9.02 11.63 12.87
C TYR A 7 -9.83 10.92 11.79
N LEU A 8 -11.14 11.16 11.78
CA LEU A 8 -12.01 10.79 10.68
C LEU A 8 -11.81 11.81 9.55
N PRO A 9 -11.77 11.36 8.29
CA PRO A 9 -11.78 12.29 7.15
C PRO A 9 -12.98 13.23 7.25
N THR A 10 -12.85 14.46 6.73
CA THR A 10 -14.01 15.33 6.55
C THR A 10 -15.05 14.66 5.65
N GLU A 11 -16.35 14.93 5.88
CA GLU A 11 -17.42 14.35 5.05
C GLU A 11 -17.21 14.65 3.56
N ASP A 12 -16.66 15.82 3.23
CA ASP A 12 -16.31 16.22 1.87
C ASP A 12 -15.20 15.35 1.26
N ALA A 13 -14.15 15.03 2.03
CA ALA A 13 -13.03 14.20 1.57
C ALA A 13 -13.47 12.75 1.36
N GLU A 14 -14.24 12.19 2.29
CA GLU A 14 -14.78 10.82 2.17
C GLU A 14 -15.74 10.70 0.98
N THR A 15 -16.65 11.66 0.81
CA THR A 15 -17.58 11.68 -0.34
C THR A 15 -16.83 11.76 -1.66
N THR A 16 -15.81 12.61 -1.74
CA THR A 16 -14.96 12.76 -2.93
C THR A 16 -14.16 11.48 -3.21
N TYR A 17 -13.60 10.86 -2.16
CA TYR A 17 -12.92 9.58 -2.23
C TYR A 17 -13.85 8.48 -2.80
N GLN A 18 -15.04 8.33 -2.25
CA GLN A 18 -16.04 7.35 -2.71
C GLN A 18 -16.44 7.58 -4.16
N LYS A 19 -16.63 8.85 -4.56
CA LYS A 19 -16.92 9.22 -5.96
C LYS A 19 -15.82 8.75 -6.91
N TYR A 20 -14.56 9.03 -6.60
CA TYR A 20 -13.45 8.61 -7.46
C TYR A 20 -13.25 7.09 -7.47
N ARG A 21 -13.46 6.40 -6.35
CA ARG A 21 -13.43 4.92 -6.30
C ARG A 21 -14.55 4.31 -7.14
N LYS A 22 -15.75 4.90 -7.12
CA LYS A 22 -16.87 4.47 -7.96
C LYS A 22 -16.53 4.61 -9.45
N LEU A 23 -16.06 5.78 -9.87
CA LEU A 23 -15.63 6.03 -11.26
C LEU A 23 -14.51 5.08 -11.70
N ALA A 24 -13.53 4.82 -10.83
CA ALA A 24 -12.48 3.84 -11.11
C ALA A 24 -13.06 2.43 -11.28
N SER A 25 -14.02 2.03 -10.46
CA SER A 25 -14.69 0.73 -10.57
C SER A 25 -15.48 0.59 -11.87
N GLU A 26 -16.17 1.64 -12.30
CA GLU A 26 -16.91 1.67 -13.57
C GLU A 26 -15.95 1.51 -14.76
N GLU A 27 -14.84 2.25 -14.79
CA GLU A 27 -13.80 2.12 -15.81
C GLU A 27 -13.14 0.71 -15.78
N ALA A 28 -12.98 0.11 -14.60
CA ALA A 28 -12.47 -1.25 -14.47
C ALA A 28 -13.42 -2.29 -15.07
N GLN A 29 -14.73 -2.10 -14.93
CA GLN A 29 -15.74 -2.97 -15.55
C GLN A 29 -15.69 -2.86 -17.08
N LEU A 30 -15.72 -1.63 -17.62
CA LEU A 30 -15.63 -1.38 -19.06
C LEU A 30 -14.34 -1.95 -19.67
N ARG A 31 -13.21 -1.81 -18.96
CA ARG A 31 -11.94 -2.43 -19.33
C ARG A 31 -12.06 -3.95 -19.45
N ASN A 32 -12.62 -4.60 -18.44
CA ASN A 32 -12.76 -6.06 -18.41
C ASN A 32 -13.63 -6.55 -19.56
N ASP A 33 -14.73 -5.84 -19.86
CA ASP A 33 -15.61 -6.14 -20.98
C ASP A 33 -14.88 -5.99 -22.33
N CYS A 34 -14.13 -4.91 -22.52
CA CYS A 34 -13.33 -4.70 -23.73
C CYS A 34 -12.30 -5.82 -23.94
N PHE A 35 -11.60 -6.23 -22.88
CA PHE A 35 -10.62 -7.31 -22.97
C PHE A 35 -11.26 -8.68 -23.20
N ALA A 36 -12.40 -8.97 -22.58
CA ALA A 36 -13.15 -10.19 -22.83
C ALA A 36 -13.59 -10.27 -24.30
N GLN A 37 -14.18 -9.20 -24.83
CA GLN A 37 -14.59 -9.12 -26.24
C GLN A 37 -13.39 -9.19 -27.19
N SER A 38 -12.27 -8.54 -26.85
CA SER A 38 -11.02 -8.62 -27.63
C SER A 38 -10.52 -10.05 -27.75
N GLN A 39 -10.54 -10.81 -26.65
CA GLN A 39 -10.15 -12.23 -26.65
C GLN A 39 -11.09 -13.09 -27.50
N ILE A 40 -12.40 -12.83 -27.48
CA ILE A 40 -13.38 -13.52 -28.33
C ILE A 40 -13.09 -13.21 -29.81
N ALA A 41 -12.93 -11.93 -30.17
CA ALA A 41 -12.64 -11.51 -31.54
C ALA A 41 -11.34 -12.14 -32.08
N TYR A 42 -10.30 -12.20 -31.24
CA TYR A 42 -9.03 -12.85 -31.59
C TYR A 42 -9.23 -14.35 -31.89
N LYS A 43 -9.95 -15.07 -31.02
CA LYS A 43 -10.27 -16.50 -31.23
C LYS A 43 -11.11 -16.74 -32.48
N SER A 44 -11.97 -15.80 -32.86
CA SER A 44 -12.75 -15.82 -34.10
C SER A 44 -11.97 -15.36 -35.35
N ARG A 45 -10.64 -15.20 -35.27
CA ARG A 45 -9.78 -14.68 -36.36
C ARG A 45 -10.14 -13.27 -36.85
N ARG A 46 -10.88 -12.49 -36.06
CA ARG A 46 -11.22 -11.08 -36.31
C ARG A 46 -10.14 -10.16 -35.73
N GLY A 47 -8.94 -10.20 -36.33
CA GLY A 47 -7.74 -9.55 -35.76
C GLY A 47 -7.83 -8.01 -35.63
N LYS A 48 -8.43 -7.32 -36.60
CA LYS A 48 -8.59 -5.85 -36.56
C LYS A 48 -9.47 -5.43 -35.37
N GLU A 49 -10.64 -6.05 -35.24
CA GLU A 49 -11.57 -5.80 -34.13
C GLU A 49 -10.95 -6.14 -32.77
N ALA A 50 -10.23 -7.27 -32.68
CA ALA A 50 -9.52 -7.65 -31.46
C ALA A 50 -8.52 -6.56 -31.03
N LYS A 51 -7.77 -5.99 -31.99
CA LYS A 51 -6.81 -4.91 -31.74
C LYS A 51 -7.50 -3.62 -31.28
N GLU A 52 -8.60 -3.23 -31.92
CA GLU A 52 -9.39 -2.04 -31.54
C GLU A 52 -9.96 -2.17 -30.14
N LEU A 53 -10.56 -3.31 -29.80
CA LEU A 53 -11.08 -3.60 -28.45
C LEU A 53 -9.98 -3.63 -27.40
N SER A 54 -8.81 -4.19 -27.73
CA SER A 54 -7.64 -4.17 -26.83
C SER A 54 -7.17 -2.74 -26.56
N GLN A 55 -7.15 -1.89 -27.59
CA GLN A 55 -6.76 -0.49 -27.43
C GLN A 55 -7.76 0.28 -26.55
N LYS A 56 -9.07 0.10 -26.76
CA LYS A 56 -10.11 0.66 -25.88
C LYS A 56 -9.96 0.17 -24.44
N GLY A 57 -9.68 -1.12 -24.22
CA GLY A 57 -9.40 -1.66 -22.89
C GLY A 57 -8.19 -0.98 -22.21
N LYS A 58 -7.13 -0.69 -22.97
CA LYS A 58 -5.97 0.08 -22.45
C LYS A 58 -6.34 1.52 -22.10
N GLU A 59 -7.22 2.16 -22.85
CA GLU A 59 -7.71 3.51 -22.52
C GLU A 59 -8.51 3.53 -21.22
N HIS A 60 -9.44 2.58 -21.04
CA HIS A 60 -10.16 2.40 -19.78
C HIS A 60 -9.22 2.07 -18.61
N THR A 61 -8.13 1.32 -18.86
CA THR A 61 -7.09 1.08 -17.84
C THR A 61 -6.45 2.39 -17.36
N LYS A 62 -6.07 3.28 -18.30
CA LYS A 62 -5.49 4.59 -17.96
C LYS A 62 -6.46 5.45 -17.16
N LYS A 63 -7.74 5.50 -17.56
CA LYS A 63 -8.77 6.27 -16.84
C LYS A 63 -9.02 5.73 -15.43
N MET A 64 -9.13 4.41 -15.30
CA MET A 64 -9.23 3.74 -14.00
C MET A 64 -8.06 4.10 -13.08
N GLU A 65 -6.83 4.05 -13.58
CA GLU A 65 -5.62 4.43 -12.83
C GLU A 65 -5.64 5.91 -12.42
N GLN A 66 -6.06 6.81 -13.30
CA GLN A 66 -6.20 8.24 -13.00
C GLN A 66 -7.23 8.50 -11.89
N TYR A 67 -8.39 7.84 -11.93
CA TYR A 67 -9.40 7.99 -10.87
C TYR A 67 -8.93 7.39 -9.55
N ASN A 68 -8.27 6.23 -9.56
CA ASN A 68 -7.67 5.67 -8.35
C ASN A 68 -6.62 6.62 -7.75
N MET A 69 -5.74 7.20 -8.58
CA MET A 69 -4.75 8.17 -8.12
C MET A 69 -5.40 9.39 -7.45
N LYS A 70 -6.45 9.96 -8.06
CA LYS A 70 -7.22 11.06 -7.47
C LYS A 70 -7.87 10.66 -6.14
N ALA A 71 -8.43 9.46 -6.04
CA ALA A 71 -9.00 8.96 -4.79
C ALA A 71 -7.94 8.87 -3.68
N VAL A 72 -6.78 8.30 -4.01
CA VAL A 72 -5.63 8.18 -3.09
C VAL A 72 -5.16 9.56 -2.62
N GLU A 73 -4.99 10.51 -3.53
CA GLU A 73 -4.51 11.85 -3.20
C GLU A 73 -5.41 12.56 -2.17
N VAL A 74 -6.74 12.49 -2.37
CA VAL A 74 -7.71 13.11 -1.48
C VAL A 74 -7.63 12.51 -0.08
N ILE A 75 -7.78 11.19 0.04
CA ILE A 75 -7.85 10.52 1.34
C ILE A 75 -6.50 10.51 2.05
N PHE A 76 -5.40 10.29 1.32
CA PHE A 76 -4.06 10.27 1.90
C PHE A 76 -3.67 11.64 2.43
N LYS A 77 -3.96 12.71 1.67
CA LYS A 77 -3.67 14.08 2.11
C LYS A 77 -4.45 14.42 3.36
N GLU A 78 -5.75 14.12 3.39
CA GLU A 78 -6.59 14.42 4.54
C GLU A 78 -6.14 13.64 5.78
N ASN A 79 -5.93 12.33 5.63
CA ASN A 79 -5.51 11.45 6.72
C ASN A 79 -4.18 11.85 7.34
N ASN A 80 -3.26 12.41 6.56
CA ASN A 80 -1.89 12.72 7.01
C ASN A 80 -1.65 14.22 7.26
N LYS A 81 -2.65 15.10 7.09
CA LYS A 81 -2.49 16.56 7.12
C LYS A 81 -1.87 17.11 8.41
N ASN A 82 -2.25 16.55 9.56
CA ASN A 82 -1.81 16.99 10.90
C ASN A 82 -1.06 15.90 11.67
N ARG A 83 -0.51 14.91 10.96
CA ARG A 83 0.22 13.80 11.58
C ARG A 83 1.71 14.14 11.67
N PRO A 84 2.40 13.65 12.71
CA PRO A 84 3.84 13.83 12.80
C PRO A 84 4.58 13.05 11.70
N LEU A 85 5.82 13.43 11.42
CA LEU A 85 6.61 12.89 10.31
C LEU A 85 6.89 11.38 10.45
N ASN A 86 6.98 10.89 11.69
CA ASN A 86 7.16 9.49 12.06
C ASN A 86 5.83 8.71 12.12
N GLU A 87 4.73 9.25 11.61
CA GLU A 87 3.44 8.56 11.53
C GLU A 87 2.86 8.63 10.11
N LEU A 88 2.34 7.50 9.64
CA LEU A 88 1.83 7.35 8.28
C LEU A 88 0.51 6.60 8.30
N ASP A 89 -0.55 7.27 7.86
CA ASP A 89 -1.86 6.68 7.74
C ASP A 89 -2.15 6.23 6.30
N LEU A 90 -2.38 4.92 6.15
CA LEU A 90 -2.63 4.23 4.89
C LEU A 90 -4.04 3.64 4.83
N HIS A 91 -4.93 3.98 5.77
CA HIS A 91 -6.28 3.47 5.74
C HIS A 91 -7.02 3.92 4.46
N GLY A 92 -7.86 3.04 3.91
CA GLY A 92 -8.58 3.31 2.66
C GLY A 92 -7.74 3.16 1.38
N LEU A 93 -6.44 2.90 1.49
CA LEU A 93 -5.59 2.64 0.33
C LEU A 93 -5.63 1.16 -0.07
N TYR A 94 -5.47 0.91 -1.37
CA TYR A 94 -5.20 -0.43 -1.88
C TYR A 94 -3.74 -0.80 -1.62
N VAL A 95 -3.46 -2.10 -1.56
CA VAL A 95 -2.14 -2.64 -1.21
C VAL A 95 -1.00 -2.01 -2.02
N LYS A 96 -1.15 -1.93 -3.35
CA LYS A 96 -0.11 -1.35 -4.22
C LYS A 96 0.15 0.14 -3.90
N GLU A 97 -0.92 0.90 -3.67
CA GLU A 97 -0.85 2.33 -3.36
C GLU A 97 -0.16 2.55 -2.01
N ALA A 98 -0.53 1.75 -1.01
CA ALA A 98 0.03 1.81 0.34
C ALA A 98 1.51 1.42 0.38
N LEU A 99 1.94 0.41 -0.37
CA LEU A 99 3.35 0.03 -0.47
C LEU A 99 4.18 1.19 -1.02
N LEU A 100 3.75 1.83 -2.11
CA LEU A 100 4.44 2.98 -2.70
C LEU A 100 4.57 4.17 -1.72
N LYS A 101 3.49 4.49 -1.00
CA LYS A 101 3.51 5.55 0.02
C LYS A 101 4.41 5.20 1.21
N THR A 102 4.43 3.93 1.60
CA THR A 102 5.30 3.43 2.67
C THR A 102 6.76 3.55 2.29
N GLU A 103 7.15 3.09 1.10
CA GLU A 103 8.53 3.18 0.61
C GLU A 103 8.99 4.65 0.53
N SER A 104 8.14 5.52 0.00
CA SER A 104 8.42 6.97 -0.05
C SER A 104 8.64 7.56 1.34
N ARG A 105 7.83 7.15 2.33
CA ARG A 105 7.95 7.63 3.71
C ARG A 105 9.20 7.07 4.40
N ILE A 106 9.53 5.81 4.17
CA ILE A 106 10.77 5.20 4.70
C ILE A 106 11.98 5.97 4.20
N GLN A 107 12.03 6.30 2.90
CA GLN A 107 13.13 7.08 2.33
C GLN A 107 13.23 8.45 3.00
N TYR A 108 12.11 9.14 3.16
CA TYR A 108 12.07 10.41 3.88
C TYR A 108 12.56 10.28 5.34
N CYS A 109 12.13 9.25 6.06
CA CYS A 109 12.58 9.00 7.44
C CYS A 109 14.09 8.79 7.52
N LYS A 110 14.67 8.03 6.59
CA LYS A 110 16.13 7.81 6.51
C LYS A 110 16.89 9.11 6.28
N GLU A 111 16.44 9.94 5.33
CA GLU A 111 17.07 11.23 5.00
C GLU A 111 17.02 12.21 6.18
N ASN A 112 15.95 12.17 6.97
CA ASN A 112 15.74 13.03 8.13
C ASN A 112 16.19 12.42 9.46
N LYS A 113 16.92 11.30 9.43
CA LYS A 113 17.44 10.58 10.62
C LYS A 113 16.35 10.26 11.66
N ILE A 114 15.13 9.99 11.19
CA ILE A 114 14.04 9.47 12.02
C ILE A 114 14.33 7.98 12.23
N ASP A 115 14.28 7.52 13.48
CA ASP A 115 14.66 6.17 13.91
C ASP A 115 13.50 5.16 13.84
N HIS A 116 12.26 5.62 13.80
CA HIS A 116 11.08 4.75 13.71
C HIS A 116 9.93 5.35 12.90
N LEU A 117 9.01 4.49 12.47
CA LEU A 117 7.79 4.87 11.76
C LEU A 117 6.58 4.09 12.30
N VAL A 118 5.50 4.80 12.62
CA VAL A 118 4.22 4.23 12.98
C VAL A 118 3.32 4.21 11.74
N ILE A 119 2.97 3.02 11.25
CA ILE A 119 2.12 2.84 10.08
C ILE A 119 0.72 2.43 10.55
N ILE A 120 -0.29 3.24 10.22
CA ILE A 120 -1.69 2.93 10.49
C ILE A 120 -2.28 2.24 9.26
N VAL A 121 -2.55 0.95 9.38
CA VAL A 121 -3.18 0.12 8.33
C VAL A 121 -4.70 -0.02 8.52
N GLY A 122 -5.20 0.38 9.69
CA GLY A 122 -6.60 0.29 10.08
C GLY A 122 -6.98 -1.09 10.64
N ARG A 123 -8.21 -1.19 11.19
CA ARG A 123 -8.73 -2.41 11.85
C ARG A 123 -9.35 -3.44 10.89
N GLY A 124 -9.32 -3.20 9.58
CA GLY A 124 -9.93 -4.10 8.58
C GLY A 124 -11.46 -4.05 8.46
N LYS A 125 -12.16 -3.15 9.16
CA LYS A 125 -13.65 -3.08 9.12
C LYS A 125 -14.23 -2.73 7.73
N HIS A 126 -13.46 -2.10 6.85
CA HIS A 126 -13.89 -1.67 5.51
C HIS A 126 -13.13 -2.35 4.37
N SER A 127 -12.34 -3.40 4.63
CA SER A 127 -11.74 -4.16 3.53
C SER A 127 -12.84 -4.85 2.73
N LEU A 128 -12.87 -4.67 1.40
CA LEU A 128 -13.67 -5.49 0.49
C LEU A 128 -13.41 -6.97 0.82
N ASN A 129 -14.44 -7.65 1.35
CA ASN A 129 -14.48 -9.04 1.83
C ASN A 129 -13.89 -9.33 3.23
N GLY A 130 -13.67 -8.33 4.09
CA GLY A 130 -13.22 -8.56 5.48
C GLY A 130 -11.79 -9.09 5.63
N ILE A 131 -11.02 -9.19 4.53
CA ILE A 131 -9.62 -9.61 4.53
C ILE A 131 -8.74 -8.35 4.63
N ALA A 132 -8.10 -8.16 5.79
CA ALA A 132 -7.09 -7.13 5.99
C ALA A 132 -5.83 -7.45 5.17
N LYS A 133 -5.84 -7.17 3.86
CA LYS A 133 -4.71 -7.42 2.94
C LYS A 133 -3.53 -6.45 3.15
N LEU A 134 -3.78 -5.32 3.80
CA LEU A 134 -2.79 -4.26 3.96
C LEU A 134 -1.71 -4.62 4.98
N LYS A 135 -2.14 -5.11 6.15
CA LYS A 135 -1.24 -5.54 7.23
C LYS A 135 -0.16 -6.54 6.75
N PRO A 136 -0.52 -7.71 6.19
CA PRO A 136 0.48 -8.70 5.77
C PRO A 136 1.38 -8.18 4.64
N ALA A 137 0.86 -7.32 3.75
CA ALA A 137 1.68 -6.73 2.69
C ALA A 137 2.75 -5.76 3.25
N ILE A 138 2.39 -4.96 4.25
CA ILE A 138 3.34 -4.04 4.90
C ILE A 138 4.34 -4.83 5.75
N GLU A 139 3.91 -5.85 6.49
CA GLU A 139 4.80 -6.75 7.25
C GLU A 139 5.84 -7.40 6.32
N HIS A 140 5.41 -7.96 5.19
CA HIS A 140 6.30 -8.54 4.20
C HIS A 140 7.29 -7.51 3.61
N LEU A 141 6.85 -6.27 3.40
CA LEU A 141 7.73 -5.19 2.97
C LEU A 141 8.81 -4.89 4.03
N MET A 142 8.45 -4.88 5.32
CA MET A 142 9.43 -4.65 6.39
C MET A 142 10.43 -5.80 6.53
N GLU A 143 9.98 -7.05 6.38
CA GLU A 143 10.85 -8.22 6.35
C GLU A 143 11.89 -8.11 5.22
N LYS A 144 11.45 -7.72 4.01
CA LYS A 144 12.34 -7.51 2.86
C LYS A 144 13.41 -6.45 3.13
N TYR A 145 13.07 -5.38 3.84
CA TYR A 145 14.01 -4.34 4.22
C TYR A 145 14.78 -4.63 5.52
N GLN A 146 14.55 -5.80 6.14
CA GLN A 146 15.13 -6.20 7.42
C GLN A 146 14.86 -5.19 8.54
N PHE A 147 13.71 -4.52 8.51
CA PHE A 147 13.27 -3.66 9.59
C PHE A 147 12.47 -4.45 10.62
N ARG A 148 12.67 -4.12 11.90
CA ARG A 148 11.89 -4.73 12.96
C ARG A 148 10.50 -4.11 12.94
N CYS A 149 9.49 -4.94 12.74
CA CYS A 149 8.08 -4.55 12.73
C CYS A 149 7.37 -5.12 13.96
N ILE A 150 6.79 -4.25 14.79
CA ILE A 150 6.05 -4.60 15.99
C ILE A 150 4.57 -4.30 15.74
N PRO A 151 3.71 -5.31 15.57
CA PRO A 151 2.30 -5.10 15.31
C PRO A 151 1.56 -4.59 16.55
N ASN A 152 0.45 -3.88 16.33
CA ASN A 152 -0.47 -3.34 17.34
C ASN A 152 0.17 -2.34 18.33
N LYS A 153 1.26 -1.68 17.93
CA LYS A 153 1.92 -0.61 18.70
C LYS A 153 1.82 0.70 17.91
N PRO A 154 1.32 1.81 18.51
CA PRO A 154 0.83 1.95 19.88
C PRO A 154 -0.58 1.37 20.12
N THR A 155 -1.37 1.16 19.07
CA THR A 155 -2.75 0.65 19.18
C THR A 155 -3.06 -0.40 18.10
N VAL A 156 -4.18 -1.11 18.24
CA VAL A 156 -4.63 -2.13 17.27
C VAL A 156 -4.83 -1.50 15.89
N GLY A 157 -4.26 -2.12 14.86
CA GLY A 157 -4.28 -1.60 13.49
C GLY A 157 -3.12 -0.66 13.17
N CYS A 158 -2.15 -0.52 14.08
CA CYS A 158 -0.86 0.13 13.84
C CYS A 158 0.26 -0.91 13.72
N LEU A 159 1.30 -0.57 12.97
CA LEU A 159 2.57 -1.29 12.87
C LEU A 159 3.69 -0.31 13.25
N TYR A 160 4.47 -0.63 14.27
CA TYR A 160 5.63 0.16 14.69
C TYR A 160 6.88 -0.41 14.04
N VAL A 161 7.55 0.38 13.20
CA VAL A 161 8.72 -0.03 12.42
C VAL A 161 9.95 0.67 12.98
N GLU A 162 10.96 -0.07 13.40
CA GLU A 162 12.25 0.46 13.86
C GLU A 162 13.27 0.37 12.72
N PHE A 163 13.86 1.52 12.36
CA PHE A 163 14.94 1.60 11.38
C PHE A 163 16.29 1.33 12.04
N GLY A 164 17.18 0.64 11.34
CA GLY A 164 18.53 0.37 11.86
C GLY A 164 18.64 -0.81 12.83
N HIS A 165 17.59 -1.63 12.96
CA HIS A 165 17.72 -2.94 13.60
C HIS A 165 18.64 -3.83 12.78
N LYS A 166 19.93 -3.89 13.12
CA LYS A 166 20.79 -4.98 12.69
C LYS A 166 20.34 -6.22 13.48
N PRO A 167 19.91 -7.33 12.85
CA PRO A 167 19.66 -8.54 13.60
C PRO A 167 20.92 -8.86 14.42
N ASN A 168 20.75 -9.17 15.69
CA ASN A 168 21.86 -9.61 16.52
C ASN A 168 22.30 -10.99 15.99
N LEU A 169 23.39 -10.99 15.21
CA LEU A 169 24.02 -12.17 14.62
C LEU A 169 25.14 -12.72 15.53
N SER A 170 25.06 -12.54 16.86
CA SER A 170 26.05 -13.09 17.80
C SER A 170 26.26 -14.60 17.65
N TRP A 171 25.23 -15.34 17.24
CA TRP A 171 25.34 -16.78 16.97
C TRP A 171 26.10 -17.10 15.67
N LEU A 172 26.23 -16.15 14.74
CA LEU A 172 26.95 -16.29 13.47
C LEU A 172 28.43 -15.87 13.60
N GLU A 173 28.76 -14.91 14.48
CA GLU A 173 30.15 -14.57 14.80
C GLU A 173 30.88 -15.73 15.48
N SER A 174 30.20 -16.47 16.37
CA SER A 174 30.76 -17.65 17.06
C SER A 174 31.13 -18.81 16.11
N LEU A 175 30.45 -18.92 14.97
CA LEU A 175 30.74 -19.92 13.93
C LEU A 175 31.94 -19.57 13.05
N PHE A 176 32.29 -18.28 12.92
CA PHE A 176 33.47 -17.84 12.18
C PHE A 176 34.72 -17.71 13.06
N GLU A 177 34.58 -17.41 14.35
CA GLU A 177 35.69 -17.38 15.31
C GLU A 177 36.20 -18.79 15.69
N SER A 178 35.38 -19.83 15.51
CA SER A 178 35.77 -21.23 15.78
C SER A 178 36.55 -21.91 14.63
N ARG A 179 36.92 -21.19 13.56
CA ARG A 179 37.72 -21.72 12.43
C ARG A 179 39.09 -21.04 12.27
N CYS A 180 39.62 -20.45 13.34
CA CYS A 180 41.03 -20.03 13.37
C CYS A 180 41.80 -20.81 14.44
N VAL A 181 42.08 -22.09 14.13
CA VAL A 181 43.27 -22.77 14.66
C VAL A 181 44.16 -23.04 13.45
N ILE A 182 45.14 -22.16 13.27
CA ILE A 182 46.29 -22.37 12.39
C ILE A 182 47.31 -23.20 13.19
N CYS A 183 47.74 -24.32 12.62
CA CYS A 183 49.10 -24.89 12.61
C CYS A 183 49.03 -26.38 12.25
#